data_AF-A0A9W8V645-F1
#
_entry.id   AF-A0A9W8V645-F1
#
_cell.length_a   1.000
_cell.length_b   1.000
_cell.length_c   1.000
_cell.angle_alpha   90.00
_cell.angle_beta   90.00
_cell.angle_gamma   90.00
#
_symmetry.space_group_name_H-M   'P 1'
#
loop_
_entity.id
_entity.type
_entity.pdbx_description
1 polymer ?
#
loop_
_entity_poly.entity_id
_entity_poly.type
_entity_poly.pdbx_seq_one_letter_code
_entity_poly.pdbx_strand_id
1 'polypeptide(L)'
;MKYRAPFDGTRSTGYVGRYVFANDAEDIKAHRWFRNIPWDRLQSMPPPFTPHLQGDDDAHYFDESEPFEDWSESMPSGVFLNSEDVRTLLCGFETHVQEKAMELVKTPFDAAKLRGIDRDLDASKELQPNEKLALKQFVRFYGHKERRRPRDMLLRDKDTRKTVMKIRRETAFIGYTWRRMRPGGYIALRPSDSGNELEH
;
A
#
# COMPACT_ATOMS: atom_id res chain seq x y z
N MET A 1 -0.23 42.78 -22.35
CA MET A 1 1.00 43.52 -21.93
C MET A 1 0.70 44.25 -20.64
N LYS A 2 1.69 44.33 -19.74
CA LYS A 2 1.69 44.92 -18.38
C LYS A 2 1.20 43.97 -17.27
N TYR A 3 1.89 43.68 -16.16
CA TYR A 3 3.31 43.68 -15.81
C TYR A 3 3.49 42.57 -14.75
N ARG A 4 4.64 41.88 -14.82
CA ARG A 4 5.13 40.84 -13.90
C ARG A 4 5.51 41.51 -12.57
N ALA A 5 4.92 41.08 -11.45
CA ALA A 5 5.40 41.43 -10.12
C ALA A 5 6.59 40.51 -9.73
N PRO A 6 7.59 41.00 -8.98
CA PRO A 6 8.77 40.21 -8.64
C PRO A 6 8.47 39.28 -7.46
N PHE A 7 8.86 38.03 -7.60
CA PHE A 7 8.91 37.06 -6.52
C PHE A 7 10.10 37.41 -5.63
N ASP A 8 9.85 38.03 -4.48
CA ASP A 8 10.90 38.26 -3.48
C ASP A 8 11.14 36.96 -2.72
N GLY A 9 12.29 36.35 -3.01
CA GLY A 9 12.73 35.11 -2.42
C GLY A 9 13.36 35.36 -1.06
N THR A 10 12.54 35.54 -0.02
CA THR A 10 13.00 35.37 1.36
C THR A 10 12.78 33.91 1.78
N ARG A 11 13.83 33.10 1.65
CA ARG A 11 13.92 31.73 2.16
C ARG A 11 13.78 31.74 3.69
N SER A 12 12.55 31.59 4.17
CA SER A 12 12.30 31.32 5.59
C SER A 12 12.56 29.83 5.85
N THR A 13 13.73 29.57 6.44
CA THR A 13 14.15 28.30 6.98
C THR A 13 13.27 27.92 8.17
N GLY A 14 12.34 27.00 7.95
CA GLY A 14 11.45 26.46 8.98
C GLY A 14 10.64 25.27 8.45
N TYR A 15 11.30 24.36 7.74
CA TYR A 15 10.69 23.12 7.24
C TYR A 15 10.46 22.13 8.40
N VAL A 16 9.39 22.37 9.17
CA VAL A 16 8.85 21.41 10.12
C VAL A 16 7.38 21.15 9.76
N GLY A 17 7.16 20.11 8.96
CA GLY A 17 6.04 19.18 9.15
C GLY A 17 4.60 19.63 8.86
N ARG A 18 4.31 20.78 8.25
CA ARG A 18 2.94 21.15 7.86
C ARG A 18 2.71 21.00 6.35
N TYR A 19 2.28 19.81 5.92
CA TYR A 19 1.86 19.53 4.54
C TYR A 19 0.40 19.92 4.26
N VAL A 20 -0.24 20.63 5.19
CA VAL A 20 -1.62 21.09 5.05
C VAL A 20 -1.61 22.61 5.15
N PHE A 21 -1.75 23.27 4.00
CA PHE A 21 -1.86 24.71 3.91
C PHE A 21 -3.34 25.12 4.04
N ALA A 22 -3.59 26.32 4.58
CA ALA A 22 -4.95 26.85 4.59
C ALA A 22 -5.41 27.07 3.14
N ASN A 23 -6.65 26.64 2.83
CA ASN A 23 -7.27 26.74 1.50
C ASN A 23 -6.57 25.96 0.38
N ASP A 24 -5.67 25.02 0.68
CA ASP A 24 -4.88 24.27 -0.31
C ASP A 24 -5.74 23.46 -1.30
N ALA A 25 -6.95 23.07 -0.88
CA ALA A 25 -7.88 22.29 -1.69
C ALA A 25 -8.93 23.13 -2.43
N GLU A 26 -8.98 24.47 -2.25
CA GLU A 26 -10.06 25.30 -2.82
C GLU A 26 -10.01 25.35 -4.34
N ASP A 27 -8.83 25.39 -4.94
CA ASP A 27 -8.66 25.36 -6.40
C ASP A 27 -9.20 24.06 -7.01
N ILE A 28 -9.01 22.92 -6.32
CA ILE A 28 -9.55 21.62 -6.72
C ILE A 28 -11.07 21.61 -6.59
N LYS A 29 -11.61 22.09 -5.47
CA LYS A 29 -13.06 22.15 -5.22
C LYS A 29 -13.80 23.05 -6.21
N ALA A 30 -13.17 24.14 -6.65
CA ALA A 30 -13.73 25.11 -7.59
C ALA A 30 -13.66 24.67 -9.06
N HIS A 31 -12.96 23.57 -9.37
CA HIS A 31 -12.79 23.10 -10.74
C HIS A 31 -14.13 22.70 -11.38
N ARG A 32 -14.28 22.97 -12.70
CA ARG A 32 -15.54 22.75 -13.46
C ARG A 32 -16.05 21.30 -13.40
N TRP A 33 -15.14 20.33 -13.26
CA TRP A 33 -15.50 18.92 -13.08
C TRP A 33 -16.34 18.66 -11.82
N PHE A 34 -16.12 19.43 -10.74
CA PHE A 34 -16.80 19.27 -9.46
C PHE A 34 -17.92 20.30 -9.20
N ARG A 35 -18.37 21.03 -10.23
CA ARG A 35 -19.31 22.16 -10.09
C ARG A 35 -20.57 21.84 -9.27
N ASN A 36 -21.04 20.60 -9.33
CA ASN A 36 -22.29 20.16 -8.69
C ASN A 36 -22.04 19.30 -7.44
N ILE A 37 -20.81 19.25 -6.93
CA ILE A 37 -20.48 18.52 -5.70
C ILE A 37 -20.72 19.43 -4.51
N PRO A 38 -21.68 19.10 -3.61
CA PRO A 38 -21.95 19.91 -2.43
C PRO A 38 -20.97 19.53 -1.32
N TRP A 39 -19.74 20.06 -1.40
CA TRP A 39 -18.61 19.72 -0.53
C TRP A 39 -18.93 19.78 0.97
N ASP A 40 -19.77 20.72 1.41
CA ASP A 40 -20.14 20.90 2.82
C ASP A 40 -20.96 19.74 3.41
N ARG A 41 -21.73 19.04 2.58
CA ARG A 41 -22.62 17.94 3.01
C ARG A 41 -22.27 16.60 2.40
N LEU A 42 -21.18 16.52 1.62
CA LEU A 42 -20.75 15.30 0.91
C LEU A 42 -20.65 14.07 1.84
N GLN A 43 -20.18 14.28 3.08
CA GLN A 43 -20.06 13.20 4.08
C GLN A 43 -21.39 12.65 4.59
N SER A 44 -22.47 13.42 4.48
CA SER A 44 -23.82 13.04 4.92
C SER A 44 -24.69 12.52 3.78
N MET A 45 -24.22 12.63 2.54
CA MET A 45 -24.94 12.12 1.39
C MET A 45 -24.87 10.60 1.35
N PRO A 46 -25.95 9.92 0.89
CA PRO A 46 -25.89 8.49 0.66
C PRO A 46 -24.80 8.19 -0.37
N PRO A 47 -23.84 7.30 -0.07
CA PRO A 47 -22.81 6.95 -1.02
C PRO A 47 -23.44 6.22 -2.22
N PRO A 48 -22.90 6.38 -3.44
CA PRO A 48 -23.41 5.70 -4.63
C PRO A 48 -23.25 4.17 -4.56
N PHE A 49 -22.33 3.70 -3.71
CA PHE A 49 -22.05 2.29 -3.47
C PHE A 49 -21.96 2.06 -1.97
N THR A 50 -22.73 1.08 -1.48
CA THR A 50 -22.67 0.61 -0.10
C THR A 50 -22.19 -0.85 -0.13
N PRO A 51 -21.06 -1.19 0.51
CA PRO A 51 -20.55 -2.56 0.52
C PRO A 51 -21.51 -3.48 1.29
N HIS A 52 -21.76 -4.68 0.74
CA HIS A 52 -22.59 -5.72 1.37
C HIS A 52 -21.73 -6.62 2.25
N LEU A 53 -21.63 -6.30 3.54
CA LEU A 53 -20.84 -7.10 4.48
C LEU A 53 -21.65 -8.27 5.05
N GLN A 54 -21.07 -9.47 5.05
CA GLN A 54 -21.63 -10.68 5.67
C GLN A 54 -21.41 -10.75 7.18
N GLY A 55 -20.49 -9.96 7.72
CA GLY A 55 -20.14 -9.87 9.13
C GLY A 55 -18.95 -8.94 9.39
N ASP A 56 -18.54 -8.81 10.64
CA ASP A 56 -17.46 -7.90 11.05
C ASP A 56 -16.08 -8.34 10.51
N ASP A 57 -15.91 -9.63 10.25
CA ASP A 57 -14.68 -10.23 9.71
C ASP A 57 -14.72 -10.42 8.18
N ASP A 58 -15.70 -9.83 7.50
CA ASP A 58 -15.88 -10.01 6.06
C ASP A 58 -14.84 -9.21 5.24
N ALA A 59 -14.00 -9.94 4.52
CA ALA A 59 -12.91 -9.41 3.70
C ALA A 59 -13.11 -9.62 2.18
N HIS A 60 -14.30 -9.98 1.70
CA HIS A 60 -14.48 -10.31 0.26
C HIS A 60 -14.30 -9.14 -0.73
N TYR A 61 -14.34 -7.89 -0.25
CA TYR A 61 -13.98 -6.71 -1.06
C TYR A 61 -12.46 -6.49 -1.15
N PHE A 62 -11.68 -7.26 -0.40
CA PHE A 62 -10.23 -7.31 -0.52
C PHE A 62 -9.86 -8.50 -1.41
N ASP A 63 -8.81 -8.35 -2.20
CA ASP A 63 -8.23 -9.49 -2.89
C ASP A 63 -7.76 -10.52 -1.86
N GLU A 64 -7.97 -11.82 -2.13
CA GLU A 64 -7.34 -12.89 -1.37
C GLU A 64 -5.82 -12.65 -1.43
N SER A 65 -5.27 -12.09 -0.35
CA SER A 65 -3.82 -11.95 -0.25
C SER A 65 -3.25 -13.35 -0.31
N GLU A 66 -2.26 -13.57 -1.18
CA GLU A 66 -1.42 -14.77 -1.12
C GLU A 66 -1.14 -15.09 0.35
N PRO A 67 -1.26 -16.37 0.77
CA PRO A 67 -1.02 -16.77 2.15
C PRO A 67 0.19 -16.00 2.68
N PHE A 68 0.05 -15.38 3.84
CA PHE A 68 1.13 -14.65 4.49
C PHE A 68 2.28 -15.62 4.72
N GLU A 69 3.19 -15.69 3.75
CA GLU A 69 4.45 -16.40 3.91
C GLU A 69 5.16 -15.71 5.06
N ASP A 70 5.40 -16.44 6.14
CA ASP A 70 6.19 -15.95 7.25
C ASP A 70 7.61 -15.66 6.72
N TRP A 71 7.85 -14.41 6.35
CA TRP A 71 9.14 -13.89 5.89
C TRP A 71 10.28 -14.15 6.88
N SER A 72 9.99 -14.62 8.10
CA SER A 72 11.00 -15.05 9.07
C SER A 72 11.64 -16.38 8.71
N GLU A 73 10.97 -17.24 7.96
CA GLU A 73 11.58 -18.41 7.32
C GLU A 73 12.06 -17.99 5.94
N SER A 74 13.19 -17.31 5.94
CA SER A 74 14.05 -17.33 4.77
C SER A 74 14.38 -18.80 4.49
N MET A 75 13.58 -19.47 3.65
CA MET A 75 14.09 -20.57 2.84
C MET A 75 15.43 -20.09 2.29
N PRO A 76 16.50 -20.89 2.42
CA PRO A 76 17.86 -20.41 2.25
C PRO A 76 17.93 -19.68 0.91
N SER A 77 18.43 -18.45 0.98
CA SER A 77 18.81 -17.72 -0.22
C SER A 77 19.66 -18.64 -1.09
N GLY A 78 19.24 -18.87 -2.33
CA GLY A 78 20.14 -19.28 -3.40
C GLY A 78 20.39 -20.77 -3.56
N VAL A 79 19.38 -21.53 -3.98
CA VAL A 79 19.67 -22.47 -5.08
C VAL A 79 19.59 -21.64 -6.35
N PHE A 80 20.71 -21.02 -6.73
CA PHE A 80 20.86 -20.48 -8.08
C PHE A 80 20.99 -21.69 -8.99
N LEU A 81 19.89 -22.09 -9.63
CA LEU A 81 19.97 -23.14 -10.64
C LEU A 81 20.86 -22.63 -11.77
N ASN A 82 21.93 -23.36 -12.04
CA ASN A 82 22.69 -23.16 -13.26
C ASN A 82 21.94 -23.78 -14.45
N SER A 83 22.37 -23.48 -15.68
CA SER A 83 21.72 -24.01 -16.89
C SER A 83 21.68 -25.55 -16.93
N GLU A 84 22.65 -26.25 -16.34
CA GLU A 84 22.68 -27.70 -16.27
C GLU A 84 21.64 -28.26 -15.28
N ASP A 85 21.45 -27.60 -14.14
CA ASP A 85 20.46 -28.01 -13.15
C ASP A 85 19.04 -27.91 -13.73
N VAL A 86 18.75 -26.84 -14.49
CA VAL A 86 17.46 -26.66 -15.18
C VAL A 86 17.24 -27.78 -16.20
N ARG A 87 18.26 -28.10 -17.01
CA ARG A 87 18.19 -29.20 -17.99
C ARG A 87 17.99 -30.56 -17.33
N THR A 88 18.60 -30.78 -16.18
CA THR A 88 18.46 -32.03 -15.42
C THR A 88 17.07 -32.15 -14.81
N LEU A 89 16.54 -31.09 -14.21
CA LEU A 89 15.21 -31.06 -13.58
C LEU A 89 14.06 -31.17 -14.60
N LEU A 90 14.26 -30.64 -15.80
CA LEU A 90 13.28 -30.63 -16.88
C LEU A 90 13.67 -31.56 -18.05
N CYS A 91 14.46 -32.60 -17.79
CA CYS A 91 15.00 -33.49 -18.83
C CYS A 91 13.93 -34.24 -19.64
N GLY A 92 12.71 -34.37 -19.09
CA GLY A 92 11.54 -34.95 -19.76
C GLY A 92 10.73 -33.97 -20.60
N PHE A 93 11.13 -32.70 -20.67
CA PHE A 93 10.49 -31.66 -21.46
C PHE A 93 11.35 -31.25 -22.67
N GLU A 94 10.68 -30.79 -23.72
CA GLU A 94 11.33 -30.27 -24.92
C GLU A 94 12.27 -29.09 -24.63
N THR A 95 13.30 -28.90 -25.47
CA THR A 95 14.33 -27.87 -25.27
C THR A 95 13.76 -26.46 -25.12
N HIS A 96 12.70 -26.13 -25.88
CA HIS A 96 12.03 -24.84 -25.81
C HIS A 96 11.40 -24.57 -24.43
N VAL A 97 10.92 -25.61 -23.73
CA VAL A 97 10.37 -25.48 -22.37
C VAL A 97 11.49 -25.22 -21.37
N GLN A 98 12.63 -25.91 -21.53
CA GLN A 98 13.81 -25.74 -20.68
C GLN A 98 14.39 -24.32 -20.82
N GLU A 99 14.48 -23.82 -22.06
CA GLU A 99 14.91 -22.45 -22.36
C GLU A 99 13.98 -21.41 -21.71
N LYS A 100 12.67 -21.63 -21.82
CA LYS A 100 11.67 -20.75 -21.21
C LYS A 100 11.73 -20.78 -19.68
N ALA A 101 11.92 -21.95 -19.07
CA ALA A 101 12.11 -22.08 -17.63
C ALA A 101 13.35 -21.30 -17.15
N MET A 102 14.44 -21.38 -17.91
CA MET A 102 15.67 -20.65 -17.62
C MET A 102 15.49 -19.14 -17.74
N GLU A 103 14.72 -18.66 -18.73
CA GLU A 103 14.37 -17.25 -18.87
C GLU A 103 13.53 -16.75 -17.67
N LEU A 104 12.53 -17.52 -17.25
CA LEU A 104 11.61 -17.14 -16.19
C LEU A 104 12.28 -17.02 -14.80
N VAL A 105 13.29 -17.86 -14.52
CA VAL A 105 14.01 -17.86 -13.23
C VAL A 105 15.16 -16.85 -13.18
N LYS A 106 15.64 -16.37 -14.35
CA LYS A 106 16.77 -15.43 -14.44
C LYS A 106 16.53 -14.09 -13.75
N THR A 107 15.28 -13.63 -13.71
CA THR A 107 14.93 -12.34 -13.13
C THR A 107 14.03 -12.52 -11.92
N PRO A 108 14.22 -11.73 -10.84
CA PRO A 108 13.36 -11.86 -9.68
C PRO A 108 11.92 -11.47 -10.03
N PHE A 109 10.96 -12.07 -9.33
CA PHE A 109 9.54 -11.83 -9.54
C PHE A 109 8.89 -11.25 -8.28
N ASP A 110 7.96 -10.32 -8.46
CA ASP A 110 6.99 -9.96 -7.43
C ASP A 110 5.62 -10.58 -7.75
N ALA A 111 4.64 -10.41 -6.87
CA ALA A 111 3.31 -10.99 -7.07
C ALA A 111 2.63 -10.49 -8.36
N ALA A 112 2.86 -9.23 -8.76
CA ALA A 112 2.29 -8.70 -9.99
C ALA A 112 2.93 -9.34 -11.23
N LYS A 113 4.25 -9.51 -11.22
CA LYS A 113 5.00 -10.17 -12.27
C LYS A 113 4.70 -11.67 -12.36
N LEU A 114 4.50 -12.35 -11.22
CA LEU A 114 4.10 -13.77 -11.20
C LEU A 114 2.73 -13.97 -11.89
N ARG A 115 1.76 -13.09 -11.63
CA ARG A 115 0.47 -13.11 -12.32
C ARG A 115 0.59 -12.83 -13.82
N GLY A 116 1.49 -11.91 -14.20
CA GLY A 116 1.82 -11.67 -15.61
C GLY A 116 2.36 -12.93 -16.28
N ILE A 117 3.33 -13.59 -15.65
CA ILE A 117 3.91 -14.86 -16.11
C ILE A 117 2.82 -15.93 -16.24
N ASP A 118 1.97 -16.12 -15.23
CA ASP A 118 0.89 -17.12 -15.28
C ASP A 118 -0.06 -16.87 -16.48
N ARG A 119 -0.46 -15.61 -16.68
CA ARG A 119 -1.34 -15.22 -17.79
C ARG A 119 -0.68 -15.44 -19.15
N ASP A 120 0.59 -15.09 -19.28
CA ASP A 120 1.33 -15.21 -20.53
C ASP A 120 1.61 -16.70 -20.87
N LEU A 121 1.85 -17.54 -19.86
CA LEU A 121 1.92 -19.00 -20.01
C LEU A 121 0.57 -19.59 -20.45
N ASP A 122 -0.54 -19.16 -19.85
CA ASP A 122 -1.88 -19.63 -20.25
C ASP A 122 -2.24 -19.23 -21.67
N ALA A 123 -1.88 -18.01 -22.08
CA ALA A 123 -2.12 -17.49 -23.43
C ALA A 123 -1.23 -18.12 -24.51
N SER A 124 -0.13 -18.77 -24.13
CA SER A 124 0.79 -19.40 -25.08
C SER A 124 0.10 -20.55 -25.84
N LYS A 125 0.20 -20.53 -27.18
CA LYS A 125 -0.31 -21.59 -28.06
C LYS A 125 0.72 -22.70 -28.33
N GLU A 126 1.98 -22.44 -28.02
CA GLU A 126 3.10 -23.33 -28.28
C GLU A 126 3.28 -24.37 -27.18
N LEU A 127 2.74 -24.09 -25.98
CA LEU A 127 2.86 -24.95 -24.81
C LEU A 127 1.62 -25.83 -24.62
N GLN A 128 1.85 -27.09 -24.32
CA GLN A 128 0.83 -28.04 -23.89
C GLN A 128 0.37 -27.75 -22.45
N PRO A 129 -0.83 -28.21 -22.03
CA PRO A 129 -1.36 -27.95 -20.69
C PRO A 129 -0.44 -28.43 -19.55
N ASN A 130 0.22 -29.59 -19.74
CA ASN A 130 1.20 -30.12 -18.79
C ASN A 130 2.46 -29.25 -18.68
N GLU A 131 2.96 -28.73 -19.78
CA GLU A 131 4.14 -27.84 -19.83
C GLU A 131 3.86 -26.52 -19.14
N LYS A 132 2.66 -25.95 -19.35
CA LYS A 132 2.21 -24.74 -18.65
C LYS A 132 2.19 -24.95 -17.14
N LEU A 133 1.60 -26.06 -16.68
CA LEU A 133 1.55 -26.40 -15.25
C LEU A 133 2.95 -26.62 -14.67
N ALA A 134 3.82 -27.33 -15.40
CA ALA A 134 5.19 -27.59 -14.99
C ALA A 134 5.99 -26.28 -14.86
N LEU A 135 5.89 -25.37 -15.83
CA LEU A 135 6.56 -24.06 -15.78
C LEU A 135 6.02 -23.19 -14.64
N LYS A 136 4.70 -23.18 -14.42
CA LYS A 136 4.08 -22.45 -13.31
C LYS A 136 4.56 -22.95 -11.95
N GLN A 137 4.67 -24.26 -11.77
CA GLN A 137 5.23 -24.86 -10.56
C GLN A 137 6.73 -24.57 -10.44
N PHE A 138 7.48 -24.72 -11.54
CA PHE A 138 8.91 -24.48 -11.58
C PHE A 138 9.27 -23.06 -11.14
N VAL A 139 8.58 -22.03 -11.66
CA VAL A 139 8.81 -20.64 -11.25
C VAL A 139 8.49 -20.41 -9.77
N ARG A 140 7.45 -21.08 -9.23
CA ARG A 140 7.08 -20.97 -7.81
C ARG A 140 8.10 -21.62 -6.88
N PHE A 141 8.69 -22.76 -7.28
CA PHE A 141 9.67 -23.48 -6.47
C PHE A 141 11.09 -22.94 -6.60
N TYR A 142 11.50 -22.55 -7.81
CA TYR A 142 12.90 -22.22 -8.12
C TYR A 142 13.14 -20.75 -8.48
N GLY A 143 12.11 -20.00 -8.82
CA GLY A 143 12.27 -18.58 -9.11
C GLY A 143 12.54 -17.76 -7.85
N HIS A 144 13.28 -16.65 -7.99
CA HIS A 144 13.63 -15.80 -6.86
C HIS A 144 12.64 -14.65 -6.69
N LYS A 145 12.11 -14.48 -5.47
CA LYS A 145 11.20 -13.37 -5.15
C LYS A 145 11.96 -12.05 -5.06
N GLU A 146 11.41 -11.01 -5.67
CA GLU A 146 11.94 -9.66 -5.57
C GLU A 146 11.86 -9.18 -4.12
N ARG A 147 13.00 -8.68 -3.61
CA ARG A 147 13.07 -8.11 -2.26
C ARG A 147 12.31 -6.79 -2.25
N ARG A 148 11.08 -6.82 -1.73
CA ARG A 148 10.30 -5.60 -1.46
C ARG A 148 11.14 -4.65 -0.59
N ARG A 149 11.30 -3.41 -1.06
CA ARG A 149 11.91 -2.17 -0.50
C ARG A 149 12.82 -2.29 0.74
N PRO A 150 13.92 -1.53 0.84
CA PRO A 150 14.82 -1.59 2.00
C PRO A 150 14.03 -1.44 3.31
N ARG A 151 13.97 -2.50 4.12
CA ARG A 151 13.57 -2.38 5.53
C ARG A 151 14.66 -1.57 6.22
N ASP A 152 14.24 -0.68 7.14
CA ASP A 152 15.15 0.01 8.05
C ASP A 152 16.14 -1.00 8.63
N MET A 153 17.43 -0.67 8.64
CA MET A 153 18.51 -1.54 9.09
C MET A 153 18.26 -2.07 10.51
N LEU A 154 17.68 -1.25 11.38
CA LEU A 154 17.35 -1.64 12.76
C LEU A 154 16.15 -2.61 12.86
N LEU A 155 15.30 -2.64 11.83
CA LEU A 155 14.22 -3.63 11.70
C LEU A 155 14.67 -4.91 10.97
N ARG A 156 15.88 -4.92 10.40
CA ARG A 156 16.47 -6.07 9.71
C ARG A 156 17.17 -7.02 10.67
N ASP A 157 17.83 -6.48 11.70
CA ASP A 157 18.53 -7.28 12.68
C ASP A 157 17.55 -7.96 13.65
N LYS A 158 17.77 -9.26 13.88
CA LYS A 158 16.88 -10.14 14.65
C LYS A 158 16.83 -9.71 16.11
N ASP A 159 17.95 -9.20 16.62
CA ASP A 159 18.13 -8.82 18.01
C ASP A 159 17.51 -7.44 18.29
N THR A 160 17.69 -6.46 17.39
CA THR A 160 17.15 -5.10 17.59
C THR A 160 15.68 -4.94 17.19
N ARG A 161 15.14 -5.80 16.31
CA ARG A 161 13.78 -5.68 15.74
C ARG A 161 12.70 -5.51 16.81
N LYS A 162 12.70 -6.34 17.85
CA LYS A 162 11.64 -6.32 18.88
C LYS A 162 11.65 -5.01 19.65
N THR A 163 12.83 -4.54 20.03
CA THR A 163 13.03 -3.29 20.76
C THR A 163 12.59 -2.09 19.92
N VAL A 164 13.00 -2.03 18.66
CA VAL A 164 12.64 -0.93 17.73
C VAL A 164 11.14 -0.89 17.48
N MET A 165 10.50 -2.04 17.26
CA MET A 165 9.04 -2.12 17.09
C MET A 165 8.28 -1.68 18.35
N LYS A 166 8.77 -2.06 19.54
CA LYS A 166 8.20 -1.64 20.82
C LYS A 166 8.28 -0.12 20.99
N ILE A 167 9.45 0.47 20.79
CA ILE A 167 9.66 1.92 20.87
C ILE A 167 8.74 2.63 19.88
N ARG A 168 8.71 2.20 18.61
CA ARG A 168 7.83 2.81 17.60
C ARG A 168 6.37 2.78 18.01
N ARG A 169 5.89 1.68 18.60
CA ARG A 169 4.52 1.59 19.10
C ARG A 169 4.26 2.55 20.26
N GLU A 170 5.19 2.61 21.22
CA GLU A 170 5.10 3.50 22.37
C GLU A 170 5.15 4.98 21.95
N THR A 171 5.92 5.31 20.91
CA THR A 171 6.08 6.68 20.42
C THR A 171 5.09 7.09 19.34
N ALA A 172 4.39 6.14 18.70
CA ALA A 172 3.51 6.39 17.54
C ALA A 172 2.43 7.45 17.79
N PHE A 173 2.07 7.67 19.06
CA PHE A 173 0.99 8.57 19.46
C PHE A 173 1.42 9.62 20.50
N ILE A 174 2.72 9.73 20.79
CA ILE A 174 3.23 10.80 21.65
C ILE A 174 2.98 12.14 20.93
N GLY A 175 2.13 12.98 21.53
CA GLY A 175 1.68 14.25 20.94
C GLY A 175 0.33 14.18 20.21
N TYR A 176 -0.25 12.99 20.01
CA TYR A 176 -1.60 12.82 19.49
C TYR A 176 -2.59 12.69 20.65
N THR A 177 -3.27 13.78 21.01
CA THR A 177 -4.44 13.70 21.89
C THR A 177 -5.65 13.26 21.10
N TRP A 178 -5.85 11.95 20.94
CA TRP A 178 -7.11 11.43 20.38
C TRP A 178 -8.22 11.61 21.42
N ARG A 179 -8.85 12.78 21.43
CA ARG A 179 -10.10 12.98 22.16
C ARG A 179 -11.21 12.36 21.33
N ARG A 180 -11.76 11.23 21.80
CA ARG A 180 -12.99 10.65 21.25
C ARG A 180 -14.05 11.78 21.23
N MET A 181 -14.61 12.07 20.05
CA MET A 181 -15.71 13.03 19.95
C MET A 181 -16.83 12.52 20.85
N ARG A 182 -17.28 13.33 21.81
CA ARG A 182 -18.50 12.98 22.56
C ARG A 182 -19.65 12.91 21.54
N PRO A 183 -20.67 12.06 21.76
CA PRO A 183 -21.80 11.92 20.83
C PRO A 183 -22.50 13.24 20.45
N GLY A 184 -22.28 14.33 21.20
CA GLY A 184 -22.82 15.67 20.94
C GLY A 184 -21.83 16.73 20.38
N GLY A 185 -20.62 16.34 19.94
CA GLY A 185 -19.65 17.29 19.37
C GLY A 185 -19.05 18.32 20.36
N TYR A 186 -18.39 19.36 19.83
CA TYR A 186 -17.70 20.42 20.60
C TYR A 186 -18.61 21.63 20.91
N ILE A 187 -19.87 21.43 21.28
CA ILE A 187 -20.71 22.55 21.70
C ILE A 187 -20.52 22.74 23.19
N ALA A 188 -19.57 23.59 23.57
CA ALA A 188 -19.60 24.24 24.87
C ALA A 188 -20.85 25.12 24.88
N LEU A 189 -21.88 24.70 25.62
CA LEU A 189 -22.97 25.58 26.03
C LEU A 189 -22.32 26.75 26.77
N ARG A 190 -22.28 27.92 26.13
CA ARG A 190 -22.09 29.16 26.89
C ARG A 190 -23.23 29.22 27.90
N PRO A 191 -22.97 29.39 29.20
CA PRO A 191 -24.02 29.81 30.10
C PRO A 191 -24.50 31.17 29.58
N SER A 192 -25.78 31.24 29.23
CA SER A 192 -26.51 32.49 29.15
C SER A 192 -26.45 33.12 30.55
N ASP A 193 -25.60 34.13 30.72
CA ASP A 193 -25.70 35.05 31.86
C ASP A 193 -27.02 35.82 31.71
N SER A 194 -28.08 35.26 32.29
CA SER A 194 -29.27 35.98 32.71
C SER A 194 -29.26 36.00 34.23
N GLY A 195 -28.69 37.07 34.80
CA GLY A 195 -28.68 37.35 36.22
C GLY A 195 -28.86 38.85 36.45
N ASN A 196 -30.06 39.23 36.86
CA ASN A 196 -30.46 40.57 37.28
C ASN A 196 -29.52 41.14 38.36
N GLU A 197 -29.03 42.37 38.15
CA GLU A 197 -28.69 43.29 39.23
C GLU A 197 -29.65 44.48 39.18
N LEU A 198 -30.61 44.47 40.10
CA LEU A 198 -31.29 45.66 40.59
C LEU A 198 -30.53 46.10 41.84
N GLU A 199 -29.81 47.21 41.78
CA GLU A 199 -29.42 47.96 42.97
C GLU A 199 -30.01 49.38 42.91
N HIS A 200 -30.68 49.71 44.02
CA HIS A 200 -31.16 51.00 44.54
C HIS A 200 -32.38 51.68 43.91
#